data_AF-A0A350IZC7-F1
#
_entry.id   AF-A0A350IZC7-F1
#
_cell.length_a   1.000
_cell.length_b   1.000
_cell.length_c   1.000
_cell.angle_alpha   90.00
_cell.angle_beta   90.00
_cell.angle_gamma   90.00
#
_symmetry.space_group_name_H-M   'P 1'
#
loop_
_entity.id
_entity.type
_entity.pdbx_description
1 polymer ?
#
loop_
_entity_poly.entity_id
_entity_poly.type
_entity_poly.pdbx_seq_one_letter_code
_entity_poly.pdbx_strand_id
1 'polypeptide(L)'
;KEADCILYDRLIPAELLKQADRNCETIYVGKADHMHTMKQSQINELLVEKAMEYRHVVRLKGGDISLLARTQEEVSYLKGKGIPYELISGISSCMAGPV
;
A
#
# COMPACT_ATOMS: atom_id res chain seq x y z
N LYS A 1 -0.11 2.98 -14.29
CA LYS A 1 0.89 3.99 -14.71
C LYS A 1 0.31 5.40 -14.55
N GLU A 2 -0.38 5.63 -13.43
CA GLU A 2 -1.06 6.91 -13.15
C GLU A 2 -0.85 7.30 -11.68
N ALA A 3 -0.07 6.52 -10.93
CA ALA A 3 0.20 6.78 -9.54
C ALA A 3 1.31 7.82 -9.43
N ASP A 4 1.05 8.86 -8.65
CA ASP A 4 2.06 9.87 -8.32
C ASP A 4 2.89 9.41 -7.10
N CYS A 5 2.28 8.62 -6.20
CA CYS A 5 2.95 8.04 -5.04
C CYS A 5 2.50 6.59 -4.79
N ILE A 6 3.44 5.70 -4.46
CA ILE A 6 3.18 4.30 -4.14
C ILE A 6 3.76 3.97 -2.75
N LEU A 7 2.91 3.58 -1.82
CA LEU A 7 3.31 3.00 -0.53
C LEU A 7 3.24 1.48 -0.62
N TYR A 8 4.36 0.78 -0.45
CA TYR A 8 4.44 -0.66 -0.68
C TYR A 8 5.08 -1.46 0.46
N ASP A 9 4.68 -2.72 0.56
CA ASP A 9 5.15 -3.70 1.56
C ASP A 9 6.28 -4.57 0.99
N ARG A 10 6.94 -5.33 1.89
CA ARG A 10 8.01 -6.29 1.54
C ARG A 10 7.60 -7.32 0.49
N LEU A 11 6.34 -7.74 0.48
CA LEU A 11 5.85 -8.81 -0.39
C LEU A 11 5.63 -8.37 -1.84
N ILE A 12 5.83 -7.08 -2.14
CA ILE A 12 5.71 -6.57 -3.51
C ILE A 12 7.00 -6.84 -4.29
N PRO A 13 6.92 -7.56 -5.43
CA PRO A 13 8.06 -7.73 -6.32
C PRO A 13 8.58 -6.39 -6.85
N ALA A 14 9.90 -6.18 -6.81
CA ALA A 14 10.54 -4.96 -7.31
C ALA A 14 10.20 -4.69 -8.79
N GLU A 15 9.99 -5.74 -9.60
CA GLU A 15 9.59 -5.61 -11.01
C GLU A 15 8.25 -4.89 -11.20
N LEU A 16 7.32 -5.00 -10.24
CA LEU A 16 6.06 -4.24 -10.32
C LEU A 16 6.28 -2.75 -10.11
N LEU A 17 7.20 -2.39 -9.21
CA LEU A 17 7.55 -0.99 -8.96
C LEU A 17 8.22 -0.34 -10.17
N LYS A 18 8.96 -1.12 -10.99
CA LYS A 18 9.54 -0.64 -12.25
C LYS A 18 8.50 -0.23 -13.30
N GLN A 19 7.23 -0.62 -13.13
CA GLN A 19 6.14 -0.20 -14.01
C GLN A 19 5.58 1.18 -13.64
N ALA A 20 5.93 1.70 -12.46
CA ALA A 20 5.57 3.05 -12.06
C ALA A 20 6.29 4.09 -12.95
N ASP A 21 5.68 5.25 -13.11
CA ASP A 21 6.29 6.35 -13.84
C ASP A 21 7.57 6.82 -13.15
N ARG A 22 8.52 7.37 -13.91
CA ARG A 22 9.81 7.83 -13.37
C ARG A 22 9.68 8.93 -12.31
N ASN A 23 8.57 9.66 -12.34
CA ASN A 23 8.27 10.73 -11.39
C ASN A 23 7.43 10.25 -10.19
N CYS A 24 7.10 8.95 -10.12
CA CYS A 24 6.34 8.40 -9.02
C CYS A 24 7.24 8.23 -7.79
N GLU A 25 6.83 8.82 -6.67
CA GLU A 25 7.47 8.58 -5.38
C GLU A 25 7.14 7.16 -4.89
N THR A 26 8.16 6.37 -4.55
CA THR A 26 7.96 5.02 -4.00
C THR A 26 8.44 4.95 -2.56
N ILE A 27 7.53 4.64 -1.63
CA ILE A 27 7.81 4.62 -0.20
C ILE A 27 7.61 3.21 0.35
N TYR A 28 8.69 2.64 0.88
CA TYR A 28 8.63 1.34 1.55
C TYR A 28 8.09 1.49 2.98
N VAL A 29 7.00 0.79 3.30
CA VAL A 29 6.36 0.81 4.63
C VAL A 29 6.31 -0.56 5.31
N GLY A 30 6.94 -1.57 4.69
CA GLY A 30 6.94 -2.95 5.17
C GLY A 30 7.92 -3.20 6.33
N LYS A 31 7.79 -4.37 6.96
CA LYS A 31 8.78 -4.87 7.93
C LYS A 31 9.92 -5.54 7.19
N ALA A 32 11.11 -4.94 7.19
CA ALA A 32 12.35 -5.62 6.82
C ALA A 32 13.17 -5.87 8.10
N ASP A 33 13.81 -7.02 8.20
CA ASP A 33 14.68 -7.34 9.31
C ASP A 33 15.78 -6.25 9.38
N HIS A 34 15.95 -5.63 10.54
CA HIS A 34 16.89 -4.52 10.81
C HIS A 34 16.52 -3.13 10.26
N MET A 35 15.33 -2.95 9.68
CA MET A 35 14.78 -1.63 9.34
C MET A 35 13.70 -1.22 10.34
N HIS A 36 13.66 0.06 10.70
CA HIS A 36 12.67 0.63 11.61
C HIS A 36 11.26 0.21 11.18
N THR A 37 10.64 -0.67 11.97
CA THR A 37 9.30 -1.18 11.67
C THR A 37 8.30 -0.04 11.87
N MET A 38 7.73 0.48 10.78
CA MET A 38 6.61 1.41 10.87
C MET A 38 5.41 0.71 11.51
N LYS A 39 4.82 1.36 12.52
CA LYS A 39 3.56 0.91 13.11
C LYS A 39 2.42 1.18 12.13
N GLN A 40 1.35 0.40 12.21
CA GLN A 40 0.18 0.56 11.34
C GLN A 40 -0.40 1.99 11.42
N SER A 41 -0.43 2.61 12.60
CA SER A 41 -0.89 4.00 12.76
C SER A 41 -0.05 5.00 11.95
N GLN A 42 1.27 4.79 11.87
CA GLN A 42 2.17 5.65 11.09
C GLN A 42 1.94 5.46 9.58
N ILE A 43 1.64 4.24 9.15
CA ILE A 43 1.27 3.96 7.75
C ILE A 43 -0.05 4.68 7.42
N ASN A 44 -1.02 4.65 8.33
CA ASN A 44 -2.30 5.33 8.15
C ASN A 44 -2.16 6.85 8.06
N GLU A 45 -1.33 7.44 8.93
CA GLU A 45 -1.01 8.87 8.89
C GLU A 45 -0.30 9.25 7.58
N LEU A 46 0.70 8.47 7.17
CA LEU A 46 1.42 8.70 5.93
C LEU A 46 0.50 8.59 4.70
N LEU A 47 -0.46 7.67 4.70
CA LEU A 47 -1.45 7.57 3.63
C LEU A 47 -2.28 8.84 3.51
N VAL A 48 -2.70 9.44 4.62
CA VAL A 48 -3.43 10.70 4.62
C VAL A 48 -2.54 11.84 4.17
N GLU A 49 -1.33 11.94 4.70
CA GLU A 49 -0.35 12.96 4.30
C GLU A 49 -0.12 12.95 2.79
N LYS A 50 0.18 11.76 2.24
CA LYS A 50 0.45 11.62 0.81
C LYS A 50 -0.80 11.85 -0.03
N ALA A 51 -2.00 11.49 0.44
CA ALA A 51 -3.24 11.79 -0.27
C ALA A 51 -3.58 13.29 -0.30
N MET A 52 -3.00 14.09 0.59
CA MET A 52 -3.12 15.55 0.56
C MET A 52 -2.05 16.20 -0.33
N GLU A 53 -0.90 15.54 -0.54
CA GLU A 53 0.21 16.01 -1.37
C GLU A 53 0.01 15.65 -2.86
N TYR A 54 -0.46 14.43 -3.12
CA TYR A 54 -0.53 13.83 -4.45
C TYR A 54 -1.96 13.59 -4.90
N ARG A 55 -2.19 13.61 -6.22
CA ARG A 55 -3.50 13.36 -6.79
C ARG A 55 -3.86 11.87 -6.76
N HIS A 56 -2.91 10.99 -7.08
CA HIS A 56 -3.12 9.55 -7.09
C HIS A 56 -2.08 8.84 -6.21
N VAL A 57 -2.54 8.33 -5.06
CA VAL A 57 -1.75 7.54 -4.11
C VAL A 57 -2.19 6.09 -4.14
N VAL A 58 -1.25 5.18 -4.30
CA VAL A 58 -1.52 3.74 -4.33
C VAL A 58 -0.89 3.06 -3.11
N ARG A 59 -1.73 2.40 -2.30
CA ARG A 59 -1.28 1.47 -1.25
C ARG A 59 -1.17 0.07 -1.83
N LEU A 60 0.03 -0.31 -2.26
CA LEU A 60 0.26 -1.60 -2.90
C LEU A 60 0.61 -2.67 -1.86
N LYS A 61 -0.35 -3.55 -1.56
CA LYS A 61 -0.23 -4.61 -0.55
C LYS A 61 -0.02 -5.97 -1.20
N GLY A 62 1.03 -6.69 -0.82
CA GLY A 62 1.25 -8.07 -1.26
C GLY A 62 0.36 -9.04 -0.48
N GLY A 63 -0.05 -10.15 -1.08
CA GLY A 63 -1.08 -11.03 -0.49
C GLY A 63 -0.75 -11.64 0.87
N ASP A 64 -1.81 -11.87 1.66
CA ASP A 64 -2.02 -12.80 2.79
C ASP A 64 -3.39 -12.40 3.38
N ILE A 65 -4.22 -13.35 3.83
CA ILE A 65 -5.55 -13.07 4.44
C ILE A 65 -5.43 -12.13 5.64
N SER A 66 -4.34 -12.23 6.42
CA SER A 66 -4.05 -11.36 7.57
C SER A 66 -3.88 -9.88 7.19
N LEU A 67 -3.54 -9.57 5.93
CA LEU A 67 -3.39 -8.20 5.44
C LEU A 67 -4.74 -7.54 5.11
N LEU A 68 -5.81 -8.32 4.96
CA LEU A 68 -7.17 -7.77 4.83
C LEU A 68 -7.63 -7.06 6.11
N ALA A 69 -7.26 -7.57 7.29
CA ALA A 69 -7.58 -6.91 8.56
C ALA A 69 -6.96 -5.50 8.63
N ARG A 70 -5.67 -5.38 8.27
CA ARG A 70 -4.98 -4.08 8.21
C ARG A 70 -5.51 -3.17 7.10
N THR A 71 -5.96 -3.73 5.99
CA THR A 71 -6.63 -2.97 4.92
C THR A 71 -7.89 -2.29 5.46
N GLN A 72 -8.67 -3.00 6.29
CA GLN A 72 -9.86 -2.45 6.93
C GLN A 72 -9.53 -1.31 7.90
N GLU A 73 -8.42 -1.41 8.64
CA GLU A 73 -7.93 -0.32 9.50
C GLU A 73 -7.52 0.92 8.68
N GLU A 74 -6.76 0.74 7.60
CA GLU A 74 -6.34 1.82 6.69
C GLU A 74 -7.56 2.53 6.08
N VAL A 75 -8.52 1.75 5.57
CA VAL A 75 -9.78 2.25 5.00
C VAL A 75 -10.60 3.04 6.02
N SER A 76 -10.74 2.51 7.23
CA SER A 76 -11.50 3.16 8.30
C SER A 76 -10.86 4.50 8.67
N TYR A 77 -9.53 4.56 8.69
CA TYR A 77 -8.79 5.79 8.97
C TYR A 77 -8.97 6.84 7.86
N LEU A 78 -8.82 6.44 6.58
CA LEU A 78 -9.04 7.32 5.43
C LEU A 78 -10.48 7.87 5.42
N LYS A 79 -11.47 7.00 5.66
CA LYS A 79 -12.88 7.39 5.76
C LYS A 79 -13.11 8.40 6.89
N GLY A 80 -12.50 8.18 8.05
CA GLY A 80 -12.57 9.12 9.19
C GLY A 80 -11.95 10.49 8.92
N LYS A 81 -11.07 10.59 7.91
CA LYS A 81 -10.42 11.83 7.46
C LYS A 81 -11.05 12.42 6.20
N GLY A 82 -12.09 11.79 5.65
CA GLY A 82 -12.77 12.26 4.44
C GLY A 82 -11.93 12.09 3.17
N ILE A 83 -10.93 11.21 3.18
CA ILE A 83 -10.11 10.93 2.00
C ILE A 83 -10.84 9.92 1.11
N PRO A 84 -11.11 10.23 -0.18
CA PRO A 84 -11.71 9.28 -1.10
C PRO A 84 -10.74 8.13 -1.40
N TYR A 85 -11.27 6.91 -1.52
CA TYR A 85 -10.48 5.72 -1.81
C TYR A 85 -11.30 4.72 -2.64
N GLU A 86 -10.57 3.82 -3.30
CA GLU A 86 -11.10 2.65 -3.99
C GLU A 86 -10.31 1.41 -3.57
N LEU A 87 -10.99 0.27 -3.47
CA LEU A 87 -10.36 -1.03 -3.21
C LEU A 87 -10.30 -1.85 -4.48
N ILE A 88 -9.10 -2.04 -5.02
CA ILE A 88 -8.85 -2.87 -6.19
C ILE A 88 -8.35 -4.24 -5.73
N SER A 89 -9.12 -5.28 -6.02
CA SER A 89 -8.75 -6.66 -5.67
C SER A 89 -7.67 -7.18 -6.63
N GLY A 90 -6.53 -7.59 -6.09
CA GLY A 90 -5.53 -8.38 -6.80
C GLY A 90 -5.83 -9.88 -6.76
N ILE A 91 -5.11 -10.66 -7.57
CA ILE A 91 -5.12 -12.13 -7.44
C ILE A 91 -4.40 -12.48 -6.13
N SER A 92 -5.15 -13.00 -5.15
CA SER A 92 -4.59 -13.37 -3.86
C SER A 92 -3.72 -14.63 -3.97
N SER A 93 -2.57 -14.65 -3.29
CA SER A 93 -1.61 -15.75 -3.27
C SER A 93 -2.23 -17.10 -2.90
N CYS A 94 -3.29 -17.10 -2.09
CA CYS A 94 -4.01 -18.33 -1.70
C CYS A 94 -4.85 -18.97 -2.83
N MET A 95 -5.10 -18.27 -3.94
CA MET A 95 -5.66 -18.87 -5.16
C MET A 95 -4.57 -19.23 -6.20
N ALA A 96 -3.31 -18.91 -5.94
CA ALA A 96 -2.18 -19.08 -6.87
C ALA A 96 -1.17 -20.16 -6.44
N GLY A 97 -1.49 -20.97 -5.41
CA GLY A 97 -0.74 -22.19 -5.09
C GLY A 97 -1.01 -23.29 -6.12
N PRO A 98 -0.09 -24.24 -6.35
CA PRO A 98 -0.25 -25.23 -7.42
C PRO A 98 -1.52 -26.06 -7.15
N VAL A 99 -2.30 -26.26 -8.21
CA VAL A 99 -3.37 -27.26 -8.25
C VAL A 99 -2.81 -28.67 -8.19
#